data_AF-A0A451BG75-F1
#
_entry.id   AF-A0A451BG75-F1
#
_cell.length_a   1.000
_cell.length_b   1.000
_cell.length_c   1.000
_cell.angle_alpha   90.00
_cell.angle_beta   90.00
_cell.angle_gamma   90.00
#
_symmetry.space_group_name_H-M   'P 1'
#
loop_
_entity.id
_entity.type
_entity.pdbx_description
1 polymer ?
#
loop_
_entity_poly.entity_id
_entity_poly.type
_entity_poly.pdbx_seq_one_letter_code
_entity_poly.pdbx_strand_id
1 'polypeptide(L)' 'MTFDKEMFCKDVSECFENPIHKAFVNTKLRNDGEDIQVICDTGLAQLQQNFDDLVSSSRATQFVSAQ' A
#
# COMPACT_ATOMS: atom_id res chain seq x y z
N MET A 1 10.91 -18.95 29.11
CA MET A 1 9.61 -18.28 28.95
C MET A 1 9.01 -18.73 27.63
N THR A 2 7.78 -19.24 27.64
CA THR A 2 7.06 -19.62 26.43
C THR A 2 6.24 -18.42 25.99
N PHE A 3 6.25 -18.10 24.69
CA PHE A 3 5.44 -17.02 24.15
C PHE A 3 3.95 -17.36 24.29
N ASP A 4 3.21 -16.50 25.00
CA ASP A 4 1.77 -16.61 25.13
C ASP A 4 1.09 -15.73 24.09
N LYS A 5 0.55 -16.38 23.06
CA LYS A 5 -0.12 -15.71 21.95
C LYS A 5 -1.40 -14.99 22.40
N GLU A 6 -2.16 -15.58 23.32
CA GLU A 6 -3.44 -15.01 23.76
C GLU A 6 -3.21 -13.74 24.57
N MET A 7 -2.23 -13.80 25.49
CA MET A 7 -1.84 -12.63 26.27
C MET A 7 -1.27 -11.52 25.38
N PHE A 8 -0.41 -11.86 24.42
CA PHE A 8 0.09 -10.89 23.44
C PHE A 8 -1.03 -10.23 22.63
N CYS A 9 -1.98 -11.02 22.11
CA CYS A 9 -3.12 -10.48 21.36
C CYS A 9 -4.00 -9.56 22.21
N LYS A 10 -4.18 -9.89 23.49
CA LYS A 10 -4.92 -9.05 24.44
C LYS A 10 -4.19 -7.73 24.69
N ASP A 11 -2.89 -7.77 25.00
CA ASP A 11 -2.08 -6.57 25.25
C ASP A 11 -2.06 -5.62 24.05
N VAL A 12 -1.95 -6.19 22.84
CA VAL A 12 -2.03 -5.42 21.59
C VAL A 12 -3.41 -4.76 21.42
N SER A 13 -4.49 -5.49 21.71
CA SER A 13 -5.85 -4.96 21.62
C SER A 13 -6.09 -3.83 22.62
N GLU A 14 -5.62 -3.98 23.86
CA GLU A 14 -5.70 -2.94 24.89
C GLU A 14 -4.88 -1.70 24.53
N CYS A 15 -3.73 -1.89 23.88
CA CYS A 15 -2.92 -0.77 23.35
C CYS A 15 -3.70 0.02 22.29
N PHE A 16 -4.39 -0.65 21.36
CA PHE A 16 -5.21 0.03 20.35
C PHE A 16 -6.41 0.77 20.93
N GLU A 17 -6.98 0.26 22.02
CA GLU A 17 -8.09 0.91 22.74
C GLU A 17 -7.64 2.06 23.65
N ASN A 18 -6.34 2.18 23.94
CA ASN A 18 -5.79 3.21 24.81
C ASN A 18 -6.06 4.62 24.25
N PRO A 19 -6.69 5.53 25.04
CA PRO A 19 -7.00 6.89 24.58
C PRO A 19 -5.78 7.70 24.13
N ILE A 20 -4.62 7.49 24.76
CA ILE A 20 -3.37 8.17 24.40
C ILE A 20 -2.88 7.65 23.04
N HIS A 21 -2.94 6.34 22.82
CA HIS A 21 -2.60 5.74 21.52
C HIS A 21 -3.52 6.27 20.42
N LYS A 22 -4.84 6.26 20.65
CA LYS A 22 -5.83 6.81 19.70
C LYS A 22 -5.59 8.29 19.40
N ALA A 23 -5.31 9.12 20.41
CA ALA A 23 -4.99 10.53 20.23
C ALA A 23 -3.68 10.74 19.45
N PHE A 24 -2.65 9.94 19.73
CA PHE A 24 -1.39 9.98 18.99
C PHE A 24 -1.58 9.60 17.51
N VAL A 25 -2.28 8.49 17.24
CA VAL A 25 -2.60 8.05 15.87
C VAL A 25 -3.39 9.15 15.15
N ASN A 26 -4.48 9.66 15.72
CA ASN A 26 -5.29 10.70 15.08
C ASN A 26 -4.53 12.01 14.81
N THR A 27 -3.48 12.31 15.58
CA THR A 27 -2.67 13.54 15.39
C THR A 27 -1.49 13.36 14.46
N LYS A 28 -1.02 12.13 14.23
CA LYS A 28 0.19 11.83 13.45
C LYS A 28 -0.07 11.06 12.16
N LEU A 29 -1.10 10.24 12.14
CA LEU A 29 -1.53 9.43 11.02
C LEU A 29 -2.91 9.93 10.65
N ARG A 30 -3.00 10.70 9.56
CA ARG A 30 -4.29 11.04 8.94
C ARG A 30 -4.89 9.75 8.38
N ASN A 31 -5.59 9.01 9.21
CA ASN A 31 -6.30 7.81 8.79
C ASN A 31 -7.72 8.18 8.30
N ASP A 32 -7.79 9.14 7.38
CA ASP A 32 -9.03 9.68 6.80
C ASP A 32 -9.45 8.95 5.52
N GLY A 33 -8.65 7.97 5.07
CA GLY A 33 -8.90 7.22 3.84
C GLY A 33 -8.41 7.93 2.57
N GLU A 34 -7.92 9.18 2.64
CA GLU A 34 -7.25 9.83 1.50
C GLU A 34 -5.99 9.06 1.12
N ASP A 35 -5.24 8.54 2.10
CA ASP A 35 -4.04 7.73 1.85
C ASP A 35 -4.35 6.50 0.98
N ILE A 36 -5.50 5.85 1.18
CA ILE A 36 -5.91 4.69 0.37
C ILE A 36 -6.23 5.11 -1.05
N GLN A 37 -6.99 6.20 -1.23
CA GLN A 37 -7.30 6.73 -2.56
C GLN A 37 -6.03 7.14 -3.31
N VAL A 38 -5.11 7.86 -2.64
CA VAL A 38 -3.83 8.28 -3.21
C VAL A 38 -2.95 7.08 -3.58
N ILE A 39 -2.91 6.04 -2.75
CA ILE A 39 -2.18 4.79 -3.06
C ILE A 39 -2.80 4.11 -4.30
N CYS A 40 -4.13 4.04 -4.37
CA CYS A 40 -4.82 3.45 -5.52
C CYS A 40 -4.58 4.24 -6.81
N ASP A 41 -4.67 5.57 -6.77
CA ASP A 41 -4.43 6.45 -7.91
C ASP A 41 -2.98 6.34 -8.41
N THR A 42 -2.02 6.32 -7.48
CA THR A 42 -0.60 6.12 -7.79
C THR A 42 -0.36 4.75 -8.45
N GLY A 43 -0.97 3.70 -7.90
CA GLY A 43 -0.86 2.34 -8.45
C GLY A 43 -1.44 2.22 -9.86
N LEU A 44 -2.61 2.84 -10.11
CA LEU A 44 -3.23 2.87 -11.44
C LEU A 44 -2.37 3.61 -12.47
N ALA A 45 -1.82 4.77 -12.10
CA ALA A 45 -0.94 5.53 -12.98
C ALA A 45 0.32 4.72 -13.36
N GLN A 46 0.93 4.04 -12.40
CA GLN A 46 2.10 3.19 -12.66
C GLN A 46 1.77 1.98 -13.54
N LEU A 47 0.61 1.35 -13.33
CA LEU A 47 0.14 0.24 -14.17
C LEU A 47 -0.04 0.70 -15.63
N GLN A 48 -0.68 1.86 -15.83
CA GLN A 48 -0.90 2.43 -17.15
C GLN A 48 0.43 2.71 -17.86
N GLN A 49 1.38 3.35 -17.17
CA GLN A 49 2.70 3.60 -17.71
C GLN A 49 3.42 2.32 -18.14
N ASN A 50 3.43 1.30 -17.26
CA ASN A 50 4.06 0.02 -17.58
C ASN A 50 3.41 -0.67 -18.79
N PHE A 51 2.08 -0.55 -18.93
CA PHE A 51 1.36 -1.09 -20.08
C PHE A 51 1.74 -0.36 -21.37
N ASP A 52 1.82 0.97 -21.35
CA ASP A 52 2.22 1.78 -22.51
C ASP A 52 3.68 1.50 -22.93
N ASP A 53 4.57 1.31 -21.95
CA ASP A 53 5.96 0.89 -22.20
C ASP A 53 6.04 -0.51 -22.81
N LEU A 54 5.21 -1.45 -22.36
CA LEU A 54 5.13 -2.80 -22.93
C LEU A 54 4.59 -2.78 -24.36
N VAL A 55 3.54 -2.01 -24.62
CA VAL A 55 2.95 -1.88 -25.96
C VAL A 55 3.92 -1.18 -26.92
N SER A 56 4.58 -0.12 -26.48
CA SER A 56 5.56 0.61 -27.31
C SER A 56 6.80 -0.24 -27.60
N SER A 57 7.33 -0.97 -26.62
CA SER A 57 8.44 -1.92 -26.82
C SER A 57 8.06 -3.12 -27.69
N SER A 58 6.84 -3.65 -27.57
CA SER A 58 6.31 -4.70 -28.44
C SER A 58 6.18 -4.23 -29.90
N ARG A 59 5.69 -3.00 -30.13
CA ARG A 59 5.63 -2.38 -31.45
C ARG A 59 7.01 -2.12 -32.05
N ALA A 60 7.98 -1.69 -31.25
CA ALA A 60 9.37 -1.53 -31.70
C ALA A 60 9.97 -2.85 -32.20
N THR A 61 9.61 -3.98 -31.56
CA THR A 61 10.14 -5.31 -31.91
C THR A 61 9.61 -5.83 -33.27
N GLN A 62 8.37 -5.49 -33.64
CA GLN A 62 7.77 -5.90 -34.93
C GLN A 62 8.39 -5.21 -36.15
N PHE A 63 8.98 -4.02 -36.00
CA PHE A 63 9.64 -3.32 -37.11
C PHE A 63 11.09 -3.78 -37.36
N VAL A 64 11.75 -4.37 -36.36
CA VAL A 64 13.14 -4.87 -36.51
C VAL A 64 13.18 -6.30 -37.08
N SER A 65 12.09 -7.06 -36.97
CA SER A 65 11.96 -8.42 -37.52
C SER A 65 11.35 -8.46 -38.93
N ALA A 66 11.05 -7.30 -39.52
CA ALA A 66 10.52 -7.14 -40.89
C ALA A 66 11.53 -6.49 -41.87
N GLN A 67 12.81 -6.37 -41.49
CA GLN A 67 13.91 -5.94 -42.36
C GLN A 67 14.83 -7.12 -42.72
#